data_AF-A0A2E0YE99-F1
#
_entry.id   AF-A0A2E0YE99-F1
#
_cell.length_a   1.000
_cell.length_b   1.000
_cell.length_c   1.000
_cell.angle_alpha   90.00
_cell.angle_beta   90.00
_cell.angle_gamma   90.00
#
_symmetry.space_group_name_H-M   'P 1'
#
loop_
_entity.id
_entity.type
_entity.pdbx_description
1 polymer ?
#
loop_
_entity_poly.entity_id
_entity_poly.type
_entity_poly.pdbx_seq_one_letter_code
_entity_poly.pdbx_strand_id
1 'polypeptide(L)'
;MREWPQRFEGFLQKSSEITERRLESTYTSLLTQPKTVVVLAAIVAIWMGYIGSNFATLIEDDVEIFLPEGASSSELLLEVREEWSTDISVIYIQSPNVEFPGDNSTNITNVNILREISWIEGDDENRGESDLKRGIDWNKEDRGKDDGVLW
;
A
#
# COMPACT_ATOMS: atom_id res chain seq x y z
N MET A 1 44.94 -45.36 6.40
CA MET A 1 43.91 -44.34 6.02
C MET A 1 44.57 -43.49 4.93
N ARG A 2 44.07 -43.27 3.72
CA ARG A 2 42.69 -43.19 3.20
C ARG A 2 42.80 -43.20 1.66
N GLU A 3 42.34 -44.25 0.99
CA GLU A 3 42.42 -44.39 -0.48
C GLU A 3 41.07 -44.02 -1.11
N TRP A 4 40.77 -42.73 -1.21
CA TRP A 4 39.55 -42.22 -1.85
C TRP A 4 39.81 -40.84 -2.49
N PRO A 5 40.09 -40.80 -3.81
CA PRO A 5 39.51 -39.76 -4.67
C PRO A 5 39.03 -40.23 -6.07
N GLN A 6 39.62 -41.27 -6.65
CA GLN A 6 39.44 -41.59 -8.09
C GLN A 6 38.05 -42.12 -8.47
N ARG A 7 37.37 -42.82 -7.56
CA ARG A 7 36.01 -43.34 -7.82
C ARG A 7 34.95 -42.24 -7.82
N PHE A 8 35.19 -41.13 -7.11
CA PHE A 8 34.28 -39.99 -7.06
C PHE A 8 34.41 -39.11 -8.31
N GLU A 9 35.63 -38.86 -8.78
CA GLU A 9 35.89 -38.07 -9.98
C GLU A 9 35.28 -38.72 -11.23
N GLY A 10 35.46 -40.03 -11.41
CA GLY A 10 34.83 -40.77 -12.51
C GLY A 10 33.30 -40.83 -12.43
N PHE A 11 32.73 -40.78 -11.22
CA PHE A 11 31.28 -40.68 -11.01
C PHE A 11 30.73 -39.29 -11.38
N LEU A 12 31.44 -38.23 -10.98
CA LEU A 12 31.07 -36.84 -11.31
C LEU A 12 31.18 -36.57 -12.81
N GLN A 13 32.25 -37.03 -13.46
CA GLN A 13 32.44 -36.86 -14.90
C GLN A 13 31.39 -37.64 -15.72
N LYS A 14 31.06 -38.86 -15.29
CA LYS A 14 29.98 -39.63 -15.94
C LYS A 14 28.62 -38.98 -15.71
N SER A 15 28.39 -38.38 -14.55
CA SER A 15 27.17 -37.62 -14.25
C SER A 15 27.06 -36.35 -15.11
N SER A 16 28.16 -35.61 -15.30
CA SER A 16 28.18 -34.41 -16.14
C SER A 16 27.97 -34.75 -17.62
N GLU A 17 28.64 -35.78 -18.16
CA GLU A 17 28.41 -36.23 -19.54
C GLU A 17 26.96 -36.68 -19.79
N ILE A 18 26.34 -37.38 -18.83
CA ILE A 18 24.93 -37.77 -18.92
C ILE A 18 24.02 -36.53 -18.90
N THR A 19 24.39 -35.53 -18.11
CA THR A 19 23.64 -34.27 -18.00
C THR A 19 23.77 -33.45 -19.28
N GLU A 20 24.97 -33.30 -19.82
CA GLU A 20 25.24 -32.58 -21.07
C GLU A 20 24.51 -33.22 -22.26
N ARG A 21 24.59 -34.55 -22.43
CA ARG A 21 23.85 -35.24 -23.49
C ARG A 21 22.34 -35.09 -23.35
N ARG A 22 21.82 -35.08 -22.12
CA ARG A 22 20.40 -34.79 -21.86
C ARG A 22 20.06 -33.35 -22.24
N LEU A 23 20.89 -32.37 -21.88
CA LEU A 23 20.69 -30.96 -22.23
C LEU A 23 20.72 -30.74 -23.74
N GLU A 24 21.69 -31.32 -24.45
CA GLU A 24 21.78 -31.22 -25.91
C GLU A 24 20.57 -31.87 -26.61
N SER A 25 20.14 -33.05 -26.15
CA SER A 25 18.95 -33.71 -26.70
C SER A 25 17.65 -32.92 -26.42
N THR A 26 17.57 -32.27 -25.28
CA THR A 26 16.42 -31.43 -24.91
C THR A 26 16.43 -30.15 -25.75
N TYR A 27 17.58 -29.50 -25.89
CA TYR A 27 17.76 -28.29 -26.69
C TYR A 27 17.43 -28.50 -28.16
N THR A 28 17.92 -29.60 -28.74
CA THR A 28 17.60 -29.98 -30.13
C THR A 28 16.13 -30.36 -30.30
N SER A 29 15.51 -31.03 -29.32
CA SER A 29 14.07 -31.33 -29.33
C SER A 29 13.20 -30.08 -29.22
N LEU A 30 13.63 -29.09 -28.44
CA LEU A 30 12.96 -27.79 -28.30
C LEU A 30 13.02 -26.98 -29.62
N LEU A 31 14.15 -27.00 -30.33
CA LEU A 31 14.32 -26.28 -31.59
C LEU A 31 13.66 -26.95 -32.80
N THR A 32 13.56 -28.28 -32.81
CA THR A 32 12.98 -29.04 -33.92
C THR A 32 11.46 -29.01 -33.94
N GLN A 33 10.80 -28.76 -32.81
CA GLN A 33 9.34 -28.69 -32.71
C GLN A 33 8.85 -27.39 -32.03
N PRO A 34 8.93 -26.24 -32.72
CA PRO A 34 8.57 -24.95 -32.14
C PRO A 34 7.10 -24.88 -31.68
N LYS A 35 6.17 -25.56 -32.37
CA LYS A 35 4.75 -25.59 -32.00
C LYS A 35 4.53 -26.23 -30.62
N THR A 36 5.24 -27.31 -30.34
CA THR A 36 5.10 -28.07 -29.08
C THR A 36 5.60 -27.24 -27.90
N VAL A 37 6.70 -26.50 -28.09
CA VAL A 37 7.23 -25.56 -27.08
C VAL A 37 6.23 -24.44 -26.78
N VAL A 38 5.61 -23.86 -27.81
CA VAL A 38 4.60 -22.79 -27.63
C VAL A 38 3.39 -23.30 -26.85
N VAL A 39 2.90 -24.50 -27.16
CA VAL A 39 1.78 -25.12 -26.43
C VAL A 39 2.15 -25.38 -24.97
N LEU A 40 3.34 -25.92 -24.71
CA LEU A 40 3.83 -26.15 -23.35
C LEU A 40 3.95 -24.83 -22.57
N ALA A 41 4.53 -23.80 -23.18
CA ALA A 41 4.66 -22.48 -22.59
C ALA A 41 3.29 -21.85 -22.28
N ALA A 42 2.31 -22.01 -23.18
CA ALA A 42 0.95 -21.55 -22.95
C ALA A 42 0.28 -22.26 -21.76
N ILE A 43 0.47 -23.57 -21.62
CA ILE A 43 -0.05 -24.34 -20.48
C ILE A 43 0.58 -23.86 -19.16
N VAL A 44 1.91 -23.67 -19.15
CA VAL A 44 2.63 -23.14 -17.97
C VAL A 44 2.16 -21.72 -17.63
N ALA A 45 2.00 -20.86 -18.62
CA ALA A 45 1.53 -19.49 -18.43
C ALA A 45 0.10 -19.46 -17.87
N ILE A 46 -0.81 -20.28 -18.40
CA ILE A 46 -2.19 -20.42 -17.89
C ILE A 46 -2.17 -20.88 -16.43
N TRP A 47 -1.32 -21.86 -16.11
CA TRP A 47 -1.20 -22.38 -14.74
C TRP A 47 -0.63 -21.34 -13.77
N MET A 48 0.40 -20.60 -14.18
CA MET A 48 0.94 -19.48 -13.40
C MET A 48 -0.10 -18.37 -13.22
N GLY A 49 -0.90 -18.07 -14.24
CA GLY A 49 -2.01 -17.11 -14.15
C GLY A 49 -3.08 -17.54 -13.15
N TYR A 50 -3.41 -18.84 -13.11
CA TYR A 50 -4.35 -19.41 -12.13
C TYR A 50 -3.82 -19.34 -10.68
N ILE A 51 -2.52 -19.54 -10.48
CA ILE A 51 -1.91 -19.35 -9.15
C ILE A 51 -1.87 -17.85 -8.80
N GLY A 52 -1.51 -17.01 -9.78
CA GLY A 52 -1.39 -15.55 -9.66
C GLY A 52 -2.71 -14.83 -9.38
N SER A 53 -3.85 -15.35 -9.84
CA SER A 53 -5.15 -14.71 -9.60
C SER A 53 -5.51 -14.64 -8.11
N ASN A 54 -5.01 -15.58 -7.31
CA ASN A 54 -5.20 -15.58 -5.85
C ASN A 54 -4.25 -14.61 -5.12
N PHE A 55 -3.20 -14.12 -5.79
CA PHE A 55 -2.33 -13.08 -5.23
C PHE A 55 -2.92 -11.69 -5.39
N ALA A 56 -3.69 -11.44 -6.47
CA ALA A 56 -4.32 -10.15 -6.69
C ALA A 56 -5.29 -9.77 -5.55
N THR A 57 -5.92 -10.75 -4.92
CA THR A 57 -6.80 -10.55 -3.75
C THR A 57 -6.06 -10.38 -2.42
N LEU A 58 -4.74 -10.60 -2.42
CA LEU A 58 -3.88 -10.41 -1.24
C LEU A 58 -3.13 -9.07 -1.29
N ILE A 59 -3.27 -8.31 -2.38
CA ILE A 59 -2.79 -6.94 -2.45
C ILE A 59 -3.88 -6.09 -1.80
N GLU A 60 -3.68 -5.78 -0.53
CA GLU A 60 -4.45 -4.75 0.18
C GLU A 60 -3.99 -3.39 -0.36
N ASP A 61 -4.94 -2.50 -0.68
CA ASP A 61 -4.67 -1.18 -1.29
C ASP A 61 -4.04 -0.18 -0.29
N ASP A 62 -3.90 -0.61 0.96
CA ASP A 62 -3.34 0.18 2.03
C ASP A 62 -1.82 -0.08 2.15
N VAL A 63 -1.05 1.01 2.22
CA VAL A 63 0.40 0.93 2.49
C VAL A 63 0.61 0.64 3.97
N GLU A 64 0.72 -0.64 4.31
CA GLU A 64 1.11 -1.07 5.65
C GLU A 64 2.65 -1.10 5.77
N ILE A 65 3.19 -0.11 6.48
CA ILE A 65 4.63 -0.08 6.82
C ILE A 65 4.80 -0.91 8.09
N PHE A 66 5.12 -2.18 7.93
CA PHE A 66 5.50 -3.03 9.07
C PHE A 66 6.86 -2.59 9.61
N LEU A 67 6.89 -2.26 10.90
CA LEU A 67 8.15 -2.15 11.62
C LEU A 67 8.73 -3.56 11.82
N PRO A 68 10.07 -3.71 11.83
CA PRO A 68 10.70 -4.99 12.14
C PRO A 68 10.24 -5.52 13.49
N GLU A 69 9.96 -6.83 13.59
CA GLU A 69 9.60 -7.44 14.86
C GLU A 69 10.69 -7.21 15.92
N GLY A 70 10.31 -6.70 17.10
CA GLY A 70 11.23 -6.45 18.21
C GLY A 70 11.96 -5.10 18.23
N ALA A 71 11.60 -4.15 17.36
CA ALA A 71 12.11 -2.78 17.48
C ALA A 71 11.47 -2.06 18.69
N SER A 72 12.28 -1.38 19.51
CA SER A 72 11.80 -0.57 20.65
C SER A 72 10.80 0.52 20.23
N SER A 73 10.88 0.98 18.98
CA SER A 73 9.97 1.97 18.41
C SER A 73 8.57 1.41 18.14
N SER A 74 8.43 0.10 17.95
CA SER A 74 7.13 -0.54 17.72
C SER A 74 6.27 -0.54 18.99
N GLU A 75 6.89 -0.83 20.15
CA GLU A 75 6.21 -0.81 21.45
C GLU A 75 5.72 0.60 21.81
N LEU A 76 6.58 1.62 21.62
CA LEU A 76 6.21 3.03 21.84
C LEU A 76 5.09 3.51 20.91
N LEU A 77 5.08 3.09 19.64
CA LEU A 77 4.04 3.49 18.69
C LEU A 77 2.71 2.76 18.93
N LEU A 78 2.74 1.55 19.50
CA LEU A 78 1.56 0.84 19.97
C LEU A 78 0.98 1.49 21.23
N GLU A 79 1.84 1.89 22.17
CA GLU A 79 1.44 2.62 23.38
C GLU A 79 0.78 3.96 23.03
N VAL A 80 1.34 4.73 22.10
CA VAL A 80 0.74 6.00 21.64
C VAL A 80 -0.60 5.78 20.93
N ARG A 81 -0.78 4.69 20.17
CA ARG A 81 -2.06 4.35 19.52
C ARG A 81 -3.13 3.93 20.53
N GLU A 82 -2.74 3.32 21.65
CA GLU A 82 -3.68 2.94 22.70
C GLU A 82 -4.23 4.16 23.45
N GLU A 83 -3.43 5.23 23.58
CA GLU A 83 -3.82 6.45 24.29
C GLU A 83 -4.36 7.59 23.40
N TRP A 84 -4.09 7.60 22.09
CA TRP A 84 -4.49 8.67 21.17
C TRP A 84 -5.12 8.13 19.88
N SER A 85 -6.17 8.78 19.39
CA SER A 85 -6.73 8.50 18.05
C SER A 85 -5.68 8.82 16.99
N THR A 86 -5.31 7.81 16.18
CA THR A 86 -4.36 7.99 15.06
C THR A 86 -5.03 8.41 13.76
N ASP A 87 -6.36 8.46 13.75
CA ASP A 87 -7.15 8.72 12.55
C ASP A 87 -7.23 10.24 12.34
N ILE A 88 -6.49 10.72 11.34
CA ILE A 88 -6.42 12.15 10.99
C ILE A 88 -7.13 12.36 9.66
N SER A 89 -8.04 13.32 9.63
CA SER A 89 -8.62 13.85 8.39
C SER A 89 -8.08 15.26 8.14
N VAL A 90 -7.73 15.56 6.87
CA VAL A 90 -7.19 16.88 6.48
C VAL A 90 -8.06 17.45 5.36
N ILE A 91 -8.64 18.63 5.62
CA ILE A 91 -9.43 19.37 4.64
C ILE A 91 -8.56 20.52 4.11
N TYR A 92 -8.26 20.49 2.81
CA TYR A 92 -7.54 21.57 2.14
C TYR A 92 -8.54 22.58 1.57
N ILE A 93 -8.50 23.81 2.09
CA ILE A 93 -9.36 24.91 1.63
C ILE A 93 -8.50 25.89 0.85
N GLN A 94 -8.87 26.10 -0.42
CA GLN A 94 -8.20 27.04 -1.30
C GLN A 94 -9.14 28.20 -1.62
N SER A 95 -8.60 29.42 -1.53
CA SER A 95 -9.28 30.63 -1.98
C SER A 95 -8.74 31.09 -3.34
N PRO A 96 -9.52 31.85 -4.13
CA PRO A 96 -9.12 32.31 -5.46
C PRO A 96 -8.11 33.47 -5.42
N ASN A 97 -7.51 33.78 -4.26
CA ASN A 97 -6.52 34.86 -4.09
C ASN A 97 -5.32 34.77 -5.06
N VAL A 98 -4.98 33.56 -5.50
CA VAL A 98 -3.90 33.35 -6.50
C VAL A 98 -4.32 33.84 -7.89
N GLU A 99 -5.60 33.76 -8.24
CA GLU A 99 -6.15 34.20 -9.52
C GLU A 99 -6.44 35.71 -9.55
N PHE A 100 -6.78 36.29 -8.39
CA PHE A 100 -7.10 37.72 -8.24
C PHE A 100 -6.20 38.41 -7.20
N PRO A 101 -4.88 38.52 -7.47
CA PRO A 101 -3.94 39.09 -6.51
C PRO A 101 -4.26 40.57 -6.24
N GLY A 102 -4.49 40.90 -4.97
CA GLY A 102 -4.80 42.26 -4.50
C GLY A 102 -6.26 42.52 -4.19
N ASP A 103 -7.17 41.59 -4.51
CA ASP A 103 -8.54 41.62 -4.00
C ASP A 103 -8.61 41.00 -2.61
N ASN A 104 -8.72 41.86 -1.59
CA ASN A 104 -8.83 41.44 -0.19
C ASN A 104 -10.06 40.58 0.11
N SER A 105 -11.09 40.58 -0.75
CA SER A 105 -12.27 39.72 -0.58
C SER A 105 -11.95 38.24 -0.84
N THR A 106 -10.90 37.97 -1.61
CA THR A 106 -10.49 36.62 -1.99
C THR A 106 -9.43 36.02 -1.07
N ASN A 107 -8.88 36.80 -0.12
CA ASN A 107 -7.85 36.34 0.80
C ASN A 107 -8.41 35.28 1.77
N ILE A 108 -7.67 34.19 2.02
CA ILE A 108 -8.08 33.15 2.98
C ILE A 108 -8.33 33.70 4.40
N THR A 109 -7.70 34.82 4.76
CA THR A 109 -7.92 35.49 6.06
C THR A 109 -9.10 36.45 6.06
N ASN A 110 -9.83 36.58 4.94
CA ASN A 110 -11.02 37.42 4.86
C ASN A 110 -12.13 36.86 5.76
N VAL A 111 -12.81 37.73 6.50
CA VAL A 111 -13.88 37.33 7.45
C VAL A 111 -15.00 36.52 6.80
N ASN A 112 -15.36 36.79 5.54
CA ASN A 112 -16.43 36.04 4.87
C ASN A 112 -15.98 34.61 4.57
N ILE A 113 -14.75 34.43 4.09
CA ILE A 113 -14.17 33.10 3.86
C ILE A 113 -13.99 32.35 5.17
N LEU A 114 -13.49 33.03 6.22
CA LEU A 114 -13.37 32.42 7.55
C LEU A 114 -14.74 31.99 8.11
N ARG A 115 -15.82 32.73 7.85
CA ARG A 115 -17.18 32.32 8.23
C ARG A 115 -17.67 31.09 7.48
N GLU A 116 -17.34 30.97 6.19
CA GLU A 116 -17.67 29.75 5.42
C GLU A 116 -16.93 28.53 5.97
N ILE A 117 -15.65 28.69 6.35
CA ILE A 117 -14.86 27.65 7.01
C ILE A 117 -15.48 27.30 8.36
N SER A 118 -15.78 28.32 9.17
CA SER A 118 -16.39 28.23 10.50
C SER A 118 -17.76 27.54 10.46
N TRP A 119 -18.54 27.74 9.41
CA TRP A 119 -19.81 27.04 9.22
C TRP A 119 -19.62 25.53 8.98
N ILE A 120 -18.63 25.13 8.18
CA ILE A 120 -18.30 23.71 7.98
C ILE A 120 -17.75 23.11 9.28
N GLU A 121 -16.90 23.88 9.96
CA GLU A 121 -16.28 23.55 11.24
C GLU A 121 -17.34 23.25 12.31
N GLY A 122 -18.36 24.12 12.42
CA GLY A 122 -19.46 24.02 13.39
C GLY A 122 -19.38 25.03 14.53
N ASP A 123 -18.54 26.07 14.39
CA ASP A 123 -18.33 27.10 15.41
C ASP A 123 -18.96 28.46 15.07
N ASP A 124 -19.63 28.56 13.93
CA ASP A 124 -20.42 29.72 13.52
C ASP A 124 -21.85 29.67 14.12
N GLU A 125 -22.80 30.38 13.51
CA GLU A 125 -24.18 30.50 13.97
C GLU A 125 -24.99 29.19 13.82
N ASN A 126 -24.42 28.14 13.25
CA ASN A 126 -25.07 26.88 12.96
C ASN A 126 -24.95 25.80 14.06
N ARG A 127 -24.17 26.03 15.13
CA ARG A 127 -23.97 25.06 16.22
C ARG A 127 -25.27 24.49 16.82
N GLY A 128 -26.33 25.30 16.88
CA GLY A 128 -27.64 24.92 17.42
C GLY A 128 -28.61 24.30 16.40
N GLU A 129 -28.18 24.11 15.15
CA GLU A 129 -29.01 23.52 14.11
C GLU A 129 -29.09 21.98 14.22
N SER A 130 -29.92 21.37 13.36
CA SER A 130 -30.08 19.92 13.26
C SER A 130 -28.74 19.23 12.97
N ASP A 131 -28.65 17.93 13.31
CA ASP A 131 -27.50 17.05 13.09
C ASP A 131 -26.80 17.20 11.73
N LEU A 132 -27.54 17.51 10.66
CA LEU A 132 -27.00 17.67 9.30
C LEU A 132 -26.45 19.07 8.98
N LYS A 133 -26.58 20.02 9.89
CA LYS A 133 -26.32 21.45 9.64
C LYS A 133 -25.40 22.11 10.65
N ARG A 134 -25.10 21.45 11.78
CA ARG A 134 -24.31 22.01 12.88
C ARG A 134 -22.79 22.00 12.70
N GLY A 135 -22.30 21.50 11.56
CA GLY A 135 -20.87 21.37 11.28
C GLY A 135 -20.26 20.06 11.82
N ILE A 136 -18.94 19.95 11.68
CA ILE A 136 -18.17 18.71 11.90
C ILE A 136 -17.81 18.52 13.38
N ASP A 137 -17.27 19.53 14.05
CA ASP A 137 -17.13 19.58 15.52
C ASP A 137 -17.92 20.78 16.05
N TRP A 138 -19.17 20.50 16.39
CA TRP A 138 -20.07 21.47 16.97
C TRP A 138 -19.86 21.60 18.49
N ASN A 139 -19.17 20.64 19.14
CA ASN A 139 -18.99 20.61 20.59
C ASN A 139 -17.52 20.53 21.03
N LYS A 140 -16.76 21.58 20.74
CA LYS A 140 -15.32 21.71 21.08
C LYS A 140 -14.89 21.36 22.52
N GLU A 141 -15.82 21.31 23.47
CA GLU A 141 -15.52 21.04 24.89
C GLU A 141 -15.64 19.56 25.27
N ASP A 142 -16.23 18.74 24.41
CA ASP A 142 -16.59 17.36 24.75
C ASP A 142 -15.46 16.35 24.50
N ARG A 143 -14.41 16.77 23.78
CA ARG A 143 -13.30 15.93 23.31
C ARG A 143 -13.79 14.78 22.41
N GLY A 144 -14.60 15.10 21.41
CA GLY A 144 -15.07 14.18 20.38
C GLY A 144 -16.05 13.13 20.90
N LYS A 145 -16.78 13.42 21.98
CA LYS A 145 -17.72 12.45 22.56
C LYS A 145 -19.05 12.39 21.80
N ASP A 146 -19.51 13.52 21.31
CA ASP A 146 -20.80 13.64 20.65
C ASP A 146 -20.69 13.49 19.12
N ASP A 147 -19.55 13.86 18.53
CA ASP A 147 -19.30 13.82 17.07
C ASP A 147 -18.08 12.99 16.63
N GLY A 148 -17.24 12.53 17.56
CA GLY A 148 -16.05 11.74 17.24
C GLY A 148 -14.88 12.55 16.69
N VAL A 149 -14.95 13.88 16.71
CA VAL A 149 -13.94 14.77 16.13
C VAL A 149 -13.11 15.44 17.23
N LEU A 150 -11.81 15.56 17.00
CA LEU A 150 -10.84 16.18 17.90
C LEU A 150 -9.98 17.15 17.08
N TRP A 151 -9.82 18.39 17.55
CA TRP A 151 -8.86 19.37 17.00
C TRP A 151 -8.09 20.14 18.08
#